data_AF-A0A371L899-F1
#
_entry.id   AF-A0A371L899-F1
#
_cell.length_a   1.000
_cell.length_b   1.000
_cell.length_c   1.000
_cell.angle_alpha   90.00
_cell.angle_beta   90.00
_cell.angle_gamma   90.00
#
_symmetry.space_group_name_H-M   'P 1'
#
loop_
_entity.id
_entity.type
_entity.pdbx_description
1 polymer ?
#
loop_
_entity_poly.entity_id
_entity_poly.type
_entity_poly.pdbx_seq_one_letter_code
_entity_poly.pdbx_strand_id
1 'polypeptide(L)' 'MISDAPHTRPSAEVDDETGTDASSWFTAEVPDIVAGLESSQSIGPLTAAAAHELIAVGRARDALALVLGEVDGSWRR' A
#
# COMPACT_ATOMS: atom_id res chain seq x y z
N MET A 1 13.97 35.52 -35.60
CA MET A 1 13.95 34.14 -36.12
C MET A 1 14.39 33.24 -34.98
N ILE A 2 13.47 32.51 -34.37
CA ILE A 2 13.78 31.53 -33.32
C ILE A 2 13.67 30.14 -33.92
N SER A 3 14.79 29.42 -33.89
CA SER A 3 14.91 28.04 -34.31
C SER A 3 14.16 27.14 -33.32
N ASP A 4 13.25 26.32 -33.81
CA ASP A 4 12.62 25.27 -33.00
C ASP A 4 13.16 23.92 -33.48
N ALA A 5 14.03 23.31 -32.66
CA ALA A 5 14.49 21.95 -32.85
C ALA A 5 13.46 21.01 -32.20
N PRO A 6 13.08 19.90 -32.85
CA PRO A 6 12.15 18.96 -32.26
C PRO A 6 12.84 18.26 -31.09
N HIS A 7 12.39 18.58 -29.88
CA HIS A 7 12.75 17.83 -28.68
C HIS A 7 12.08 16.46 -28.78
N THR A 8 12.81 15.48 -29.33
CA THR A 8 12.51 14.07 -29.16
C THR A 8 12.56 13.79 -27.67
N ARG A 9 11.40 13.77 -27.02
CA ARG A 9 11.25 13.20 -25.69
C ARG A 9 11.45 11.69 -25.85
N PRO A 10 12.48 11.07 -25.24
CA PRO A 10 12.50 9.63 -25.15
C PRO A 10 11.23 9.24 -24.40
N SER A 11 10.32 8.53 -25.08
CA SER A 11 9.21 7.86 -24.40
C SER A 11 9.86 6.89 -23.45
N ALA A 12 9.74 7.16 -22.15
CA ALA A 12 10.12 6.21 -21.12
C ALA A 12 9.34 4.93 -21.43
N GLU A 13 10.07 3.93 -21.89
CA GLU A 13 9.61 2.56 -21.97
C GLU A 13 9.25 2.18 -20.54
N VAL A 14 7.96 2.25 -20.21
CA VAL A 14 7.40 1.64 -19.01
C VAL A 14 7.52 0.15 -19.23
N ASP A 15 8.68 -0.36 -18.84
CA ASP A 15 8.99 -1.77 -18.79
C ASP A 15 7.99 -2.43 -17.83
N ASP A 16 7.10 -3.21 -18.40
CA ASP A 16 6.02 -3.91 -17.72
C ASP A 16 6.57 -5.17 -17.04
N GLU A 17 7.48 -5.00 -16.08
CA GLU A 17 7.93 -6.05 -15.14
C GLU A 17 7.01 -6.15 -13.90
N THR A 18 5.73 -5.79 -14.06
CA THR A 18 4.76 -5.55 -12.97
C THR A 18 4.36 -6.79 -12.16
N GLY A 19 4.71 -8.00 -12.59
CA GLY A 19 4.30 -9.24 -11.92
C GLY A 19 5.00 -9.50 -10.58
N THR A 20 6.29 -9.15 -10.48
CA THR A 20 7.07 -9.28 -9.23
C THR A 20 6.98 -8.00 -8.41
N ASP A 21 6.97 -6.85 -9.07
CA ASP A 21 7.02 -5.53 -8.45
C ASP A 21 5.77 -5.20 -7.62
N ALA A 22 4.58 -5.60 -8.10
CA ALA A 22 3.33 -5.32 -7.38
C ALA A 22 3.24 -6.04 -6.02
N SER A 23 3.80 -7.26 -5.91
CA SER A 23 3.80 -8.02 -4.65
C SER A 23 4.84 -7.49 -3.65
N SER A 24 6.00 -7.03 -4.14
CA SER A 24 7.02 -6.38 -3.30
C SER A 24 6.56 -5.02 -2.82
N TRP A 25 6.00 -4.19 -3.70
CA TRP A 25 5.41 -2.91 -3.34
C TRP A 25 4.31 -3.11 -2.29
N PHE A 26 3.39 -4.05 -2.52
CA PHE A 26 2.30 -4.31 -1.58
C PHE A 26 2.82 -4.73 -0.20
N THR A 27 3.81 -5.61 -0.14
CA THR A 27 4.41 -6.05 1.13
C THR A 27 5.13 -4.90 1.85
N ALA A 28 5.70 -3.95 1.10
CA ALA A 28 6.38 -2.78 1.65
C ALA A 28 5.40 -1.73 2.21
N GLU A 29 4.24 -1.52 1.57
CA GLU A 29 3.28 -0.47 1.94
C GLU A 29 2.33 -0.85 3.07
N VAL A 30 1.93 -2.13 3.15
CA VAL A 30 0.96 -2.58 4.18
C VAL A 30 1.37 -2.20 5.61
N PRO A 31 2.65 -2.30 6.04
CA PRO A 31 3.09 -1.83 7.35
C PRO A 31 2.75 -0.36 7.63
N ASP A 32 3.00 0.53 6.66
CA ASP A 32 2.77 1.97 6.81
C ASP A 32 1.27 2.30 6.83
N ILE A 33 0.47 1.58 6.04
CA ILE A 33 -0.99 1.67 6.08
C ILE A 33 -1.51 1.30 7.47
N VAL A 34 -1.07 0.17 8.04
CA VAL A 34 -1.48 -0.29 9.37
C VAL A 34 -1.08 0.74 10.44
N ALA A 35 0.16 1.26 10.39
CA ALA A 35 0.63 2.29 11.32
C ALA A 35 -0.19 3.60 11.19
N GLY A 36 -0.54 4.00 9.97
CA GLY A 36 -1.41 5.14 9.71
C GLY A 36 -2.79 4.99 10.32
N LEU A 37 -3.40 3.81 10.20
CA LEU A 37 -4.71 3.50 10.78
C LEU A 37 -4.66 3.46 12.32
N GLU A 38 -3.61 2.87 12.90
CA GLU A 38 -3.39 2.84 14.35
C GLU A 38 -3.23 4.27 14.91
N SER A 39 -2.36 5.07 14.32
CA SER A 39 -2.11 6.45 14.75
C SER A 39 -3.35 7.35 14.65
N SER A 40 -4.21 7.09 13.67
CA SER A 40 -5.48 7.79 13.48
C SER A 40 -6.62 7.24 14.37
N GLN A 41 -6.35 6.18 15.15
CA GLN A 41 -7.34 5.49 15.98
C GLN A 41 -8.52 4.91 15.18
N SER A 42 -8.31 4.65 13.89
CA SER A 42 -9.30 4.05 12.99
C SER A 42 -9.46 2.55 13.23
N ILE A 43 -8.49 1.93 13.91
CA ILE A 43 -8.52 0.54 14.36
C ILE A 43 -8.12 0.47 15.84
N GLY A 44 -8.64 -0.52 16.55
CA GLY A 44 -8.31 -0.77 17.95
C GLY A 44 -6.91 -1.39 18.14
N PRO A 45 -6.36 -1.31 19.37
CA PRO A 45 -5.01 -1.80 19.68
C PRO A 45 -4.84 -3.32 19.50
N LEU A 46 -5.92 -4.10 19.71
CA LEU A 46 -5.91 -5.54 19.48
C LEU A 46 -5.73 -5.86 17.99
N THR A 47 -6.43 -5.13 17.13
CA THR A 47 -6.41 -5.31 15.68
C THR A 47 -5.10 -4.84 15.09
N ALA A 48 -4.56 -3.71 15.57
CA ALA A 48 -3.22 -3.24 15.20
C ALA A 48 -2.16 -4.30 15.54
N ALA A 49 -2.15 -4.82 16.77
CA ALA A 49 -1.21 -5.86 17.18
C ALA A 49 -1.32 -7.14 16.32
N ALA A 50 -2.55 -7.61 16.05
CA ALA A 50 -2.78 -8.77 15.21
C ALA A 50 -2.34 -8.55 13.74
N ALA A 51 -2.54 -7.35 13.20
CA ALA A 51 -2.07 -6.98 11.87
C ALA A 51 -0.54 -6.99 11.79
N HIS A 52 0.16 -6.46 12.82
CA HIS A 52 1.62 -6.50 12.88
C HIS A 52 2.18 -7.94 12.97
N GLU A 53 1.54 -8.83 13.72
CA GLU A 53 1.92 -10.25 13.75
C GLU A 53 1.75 -10.92 12.38
N LEU A 54 0.66 -10.61 11.66
CA LEU A 54 0.45 -11.10 10.30
C LEU A 54 1.51 -10.58 9.33
N ILE A 55 1.89 -9.30 9.43
CA ILE A 55 2.97 -8.71 8.64
C ILE A 55 4.30 -9.42 8.94
N ALA A 56 4.62 -9.66 10.21
CA ALA A 56 5.88 -10.29 10.62
C ALA A 56 6.07 -11.70 10.03
N VAL A 57 4.98 -12.43 9.79
CA VAL A 57 5.00 -13.76 9.14
C VAL A 57 4.79 -13.72 7.62
N GLY A 58 4.88 -12.54 7.00
CA GLY A 58 4.75 -12.36 5.55
C GLY A 58 3.32 -12.42 5.01
N ARG A 59 2.31 -12.30 5.88
CA ARG A 59 0.88 -12.36 5.53
C ARG A 59 0.27 -10.95 5.40
N ALA A 60 0.91 -10.09 4.61
CA ALA A 60 0.50 -8.70 4.41
C ALA A 60 -0.95 -8.57 3.90
N ARG A 61 -1.42 -9.48 3.03
CA ARG A 61 -2.81 -9.45 2.53
C ARG A 61 -3.82 -9.69 3.64
N ASP A 62 -3.53 -10.62 4.54
CA ASP A 62 -4.43 -10.95 5.65
C ASP A 62 -4.42 -9.83 6.69
N ALA A 63 -3.26 -9.20 6.93
CA ALA A 63 -3.16 -8.02 7.77
C ALA A 63 -4.02 -6.86 7.24
N LEU A 64 -3.95 -6.58 5.93
CA LEU A 64 -4.76 -5.53 5.31
C LEU A 64 -6.26 -5.85 5.36
N ALA A 65 -6.64 -7.11 5.06
CA ALA A 65 -8.04 -7.53 5.12
C ALA A 65 -8.62 -7.39 6.54
N LEU A 66 -7.83 -7.70 7.57
CA LEU A 66 -8.22 -7.55 8.97
C LEU A 66 -8.52 -6.08 9.31
N VAL A 67 -7.59 -5.16 9.02
CA VAL A 67 -7.76 -3.74 9.37
C VAL A 67 -8.89 -3.08 8.59
N LEU A 68 -9.05 -3.38 7.30
CA LEU A 68 -10.15 -2.85 6.49
C LEU A 68 -11.50 -3.38 6.97
N GLY A 69 -11.57 -4.63 7.42
CA GLY A 69 -12.79 -5.20 8.00
C GLY A 69 -13.27 -4.45 9.25
N GLU A 70 -12.35 -3.99 10.10
CA GLU A 70 -12.71 -3.14 11.25
C GLU A 70 -13.12 -1.74 10.84
N VAL A 71 -12.36 -1.09 9.94
CA VAL A 71 -12.70 0.25 9.42
C VAL A 71 -14.09 0.26 8.79
N ASP A 72 -14.40 -0.72 7.93
CA ASP A 72 -15.73 -0.87 7.33
C ASP A 72 -16.82 -1.11 8.39
N GLY A 73 -16.51 -1.91 9.42
CA GLY A 73 -17.41 -2.15 10.54
C GLY A 73 -17.70 -0.89 11.37
N SER A 74 -16.75 0.04 11.44
CA SER A 74 -16.90 1.31 12.16
C SER A 74 -17.89 2.25 11.49
N TRP A 75 -17.97 2.25 10.15
CA TRP A 75 -18.88 3.12 9.39
C TRP A 75 -20.31 2.60 9.30
N ARG A 76 -20.54 1.33 9.64
CA ARG A 76 -21.86 0.68 9.60
C ARG A 76 -22.65 0.78 10.91
N ARG A 77 -22.06 1.35 11.96
CA ARG A 77 -22.74 1.59 13.26
C ARG A 77 -23.22 3.03 13.35
#